data_AF-A0A970XHH6-F1
#
_entry.id   AF-A0A970XHH6-F1
#
_cell.length_a   1.000
_cell.length_b   1.000
_cell.length_c   1.000
_cell.angle_alpha   90.00
_cell.angle_beta   90.00
_cell.angle_gamma   90.00
#
_symmetry.space_group_name_H-M   'P 1'
#
loop_
_entity.id
_entity.type
_entity.pdbx_description
1 polymer ?
#
loop_
_entity_poly.entity_id
_entity_poly.type
_entity_poly.pdbx_seq_one_letter_code
_entity_poly.pdbx_strand_id
1 'polypeptide(L)'
;CRTSKSGSTVYARARTTSKSYTSTGRRTGLTYTFKVRAYRMVNGKRVYGRYSSLVKAKPVPARPVAKAAPISKKSIRVSWNAVRGASGYEVCRTSKSGATVYGRIFTRSRSYVNTGRRTGTTYYYKVRAYRKVDGKRVCGRFSAVVKAKT
;
A
#
# COMPACT_ATOMS: atom_id res chain seq x y z
N CYS A 1 -14.58 -12.78 11.62
CA CYS A 1 -14.13 -12.49 13.01
C CYS A 1 -12.65 -12.12 13.00
N ARG A 2 -12.24 -11.06 13.72
CA ARG A 2 -10.82 -10.76 14.00
C ARG A 2 -10.39 -11.54 15.24
N THR A 3 -9.23 -12.19 15.21
CA THR A 3 -8.74 -13.00 16.33
C THR A 3 -7.32 -12.66 16.78
N SER A 4 -6.92 -13.15 17.96
CA SER A 4 -5.54 -13.15 18.44
C SER A 4 -4.59 -13.90 17.51
N LYS A 5 -3.28 -13.68 17.71
CA LYS A 5 -2.21 -14.39 16.99
C LYS A 5 -2.36 -15.91 17.09
N SER A 6 -2.92 -16.42 18.19
CA SER A 6 -3.24 -17.84 18.44
C SER A 6 -4.64 -18.28 18.00
N GLY A 7 -5.51 -17.38 17.54
CA GLY A 7 -6.87 -17.72 17.11
C GLY A 7 -7.89 -17.95 18.23
N SER A 8 -7.47 -17.94 19.50
CA SER A 8 -8.26 -18.26 20.70
C SER A 8 -9.22 -17.15 21.13
N THR A 9 -8.88 -15.87 20.90
CA THR A 9 -9.72 -14.73 21.34
C THR A 9 -10.29 -13.98 20.15
N VAL A 10 -11.61 -13.76 20.09
CA VAL A 10 -12.27 -12.96 19.03
C VAL A 10 -12.39 -11.50 19.48
N TYR A 11 -11.67 -10.59 18.82
CA TYR A 11 -11.63 -9.16 19.18
C TYR A 11 -12.60 -8.27 18.39
N ALA A 12 -13.29 -8.82 17.39
CA ALA A 12 -14.36 -8.15 16.67
C ALA A 12 -15.14 -9.16 15.82
N ARG A 13 -16.47 -9.05 15.83
CA ARG A 13 -17.38 -9.80 14.96
C ARG A 13 -18.05 -8.81 14.01
N ALA A 14 -18.13 -9.17 12.75
CA ALA A 14 -18.87 -8.46 11.74
C ALA A 14 -19.68 -9.48 10.95
N ARG A 15 -20.85 -9.06 10.47
CA ARG A 15 -21.76 -9.89 9.68
C ARG A 15 -22.01 -9.16 8.37
N THR A 16 -22.05 -9.93 7.30
CA THR A 16 -22.33 -9.43 5.97
C THR A 16 -22.88 -10.58 5.14
N THR A 17 -23.76 -10.26 4.20
CA THR A 17 -24.20 -11.17 3.14
C THR A 17 -23.27 -11.08 1.93
N SER A 18 -22.40 -10.07 1.87
CA SER A 18 -21.38 -9.92 0.83
C SER A 18 -20.26 -10.95 0.99
N LYS A 19 -19.67 -11.36 -0.13
CA LYS A 19 -18.49 -12.26 -0.16
C LYS A 19 -17.19 -11.58 0.27
N SER A 20 -17.24 -10.36 0.80
CA SER A 20 -16.09 -9.57 1.22
C SER A 20 -16.41 -8.76 2.49
N TYR A 21 -15.38 -8.42 3.26
CA TYR A 21 -15.50 -7.59 4.46
C TYR A 21 -14.29 -6.68 4.62
N THR A 22 -14.52 -5.38 4.82
CA THR A 22 -13.48 -4.38 5.06
C THR A 22 -13.35 -4.09 6.56
N SER A 23 -12.17 -4.39 7.12
CA SER A 23 -11.86 -4.08 8.51
C SER A 23 -11.28 -2.67 8.62
N THR A 24 -12.04 -1.72 9.17
CA THR A 24 -11.64 -0.31 9.33
C THR A 24 -10.97 -0.03 10.68
N GLY A 25 -10.36 1.14 10.83
CA GLY A 25 -9.78 1.61 12.11
C GLY A 25 -8.54 0.85 12.59
N ARG A 26 -7.81 0.19 11.70
CA ARG A 26 -6.65 -0.65 12.06
C ARG A 26 -5.35 0.14 12.02
N ARG A 27 -4.48 -0.09 13.02
CA ARG A 27 -3.14 0.50 13.07
C ARG A 27 -2.30 -0.09 11.95
N THR A 28 -1.77 0.77 11.08
CA THR A 28 -0.83 0.37 10.02
C THR A 28 0.36 -0.36 10.63
N GLY A 29 0.91 -1.34 9.92
CA GLY A 29 2.10 -2.05 10.37
C GLY A 29 1.83 -3.24 11.30
N LEU A 30 0.66 -3.30 11.94
CA LEU A 30 0.26 -4.46 12.73
C LEU A 30 -0.35 -5.56 11.85
N THR A 31 0.05 -6.80 12.10
CA THR A 31 -0.56 -7.97 11.46
C THR A 31 -1.83 -8.36 12.23
N TYR A 32 -2.93 -8.46 11.52
CA TYR A 32 -4.23 -8.91 12.04
C TYR A 32 -4.57 -10.27 11.45
N THR A 33 -5.13 -11.14 12.29
CA THR A 33 -5.59 -12.46 11.87
C THR A 33 -7.12 -12.46 11.76
N PHE A 34 -7.64 -13.08 10.71
CA PHE A 34 -9.06 -13.20 10.43
C PHE A 34 -9.43 -14.66 10.20
N LYS A 35 -10.65 -15.03 10.61
CA LYS A 35 -11.34 -16.25 10.19
C LYS A 35 -12.79 -15.92 9.88
N VAL A 36 -13.39 -16.64 8.95
CA VAL A 36 -14.79 -16.48 8.54
C VAL A 36 -15.54 -17.79 8.73
N ARG A 37 -16.86 -17.74 8.91
CA ARG A 37 -17.73 -18.92 8.89
C ARG A 37 -19.07 -18.54 8.32
N ALA A 38 -19.70 -19.44 7.58
CA ALA A 38 -21.07 -19.28 7.12
C ALA A 38 -22.05 -19.58 8.27
N TYR A 39 -23.27 -19.05 8.14
CA TYR A 39 -24.40 -19.45 8.97
C TYR A 39 -25.66 -19.48 8.12
N ARG A 40 -26.64 -20.29 8.53
CA ARG A 40 -28.01 -20.30 8.00
C ARG A 40 -29.00 -20.01 9.11
N MET A 41 -30.21 -19.58 8.74
CA MET A 41 -31.33 -19.46 9.67
C MET A 41 -32.14 -20.75 9.66
N VAL A 42 -32.46 -21.29 10.83
CA VAL A 42 -33.35 -22.44 11.04
C VAL A 42 -34.27 -22.09 12.20
N ASN A 43 -35.59 -22.02 11.97
CA ASN A 43 -36.59 -21.65 12.98
C ASN A 43 -36.25 -20.34 13.73
N GLY A 44 -35.88 -19.30 12.99
CA GLY A 44 -35.46 -18.01 13.57
C GLY A 44 -34.10 -18.03 14.29
N LYS A 45 -33.44 -19.19 14.41
CA LYS A 45 -32.14 -19.34 15.07
C LYS A 45 -31.01 -19.49 14.05
N ARG A 46 -29.84 -18.94 14.39
CA ARG A 46 -28.64 -19.06 13.55
C ARG A 46 -27.92 -20.38 13.80
N VAL A 47 -27.75 -21.17 12.76
CA VAL A 47 -26.91 -22.37 12.76
C VAL A 47 -25.62 -22.06 12.02
N TYR A 48 -24.48 -22.19 12.69
CA TYR A 48 -23.17 -21.83 12.15
C TYR A 48 -22.41 -23.05 11.63
N GLY A 49 -21.73 -22.90 10.50
CA GLY A 49 -20.75 -23.87 10.03
C GLY A 49 -19.39 -23.76 10.74
N ARG A 50 -18.45 -24.59 10.31
CA ARG A 50 -17.04 -24.53 10.77
C ARG A 50 -16.38 -23.20 10.34
N TYR A 51 -15.39 -22.77 11.12
CA TYR A 51 -14.55 -21.64 10.73
C TYR A 51 -13.59 -22.03 9.60
N SER A 52 -13.26 -21.06 8.75
CA SER A 52 -12.14 -21.12 7.82
C SER A 52 -10.82 -21.24 8.56
N SER A 53 -9.78 -21.62 7.83
CA SER A 53 -8.40 -21.39 8.26
C SER A 53 -8.15 -19.90 8.54
N LEU A 54 -7.13 -19.63 9.36
CA LEU A 54 -6.72 -18.28 9.71
C LEU A 54 -6.00 -17.63 8.53
N VAL A 55 -6.42 -16.42 8.16
CA VAL A 55 -5.72 -15.57 7.19
C VAL A 55 -5.13 -14.35 7.89
N LYS A 56 -3.95 -13.92 7.45
CA LYS A 56 -3.23 -12.77 8.03
C LYS A 56 -3.25 -11.60 7.04
N ALA A 57 -3.49 -10.40 7.54
CA ALA A 57 -3.38 -9.18 6.76
C ALA A 57 -2.69 -8.08 7.57
N LYS A 58 -1.84 -7.31 6.89
CA LYS A 58 -1.11 -6.17 7.46
C LYS A 58 -1.51 -4.91 6.70
N PRO A 59 -2.21 -3.94 7.34
CA PRO A 59 -2.55 -2.69 6.68
C PRO A 59 -1.27 -1.93 6.35
N VAL A 60 -1.17 -1.48 5.11
CA VAL A 60 -0.09 -0.64 4.56
C VAL A 60 -0.70 0.56 3.84
N PRO A 61 0.06 1.65 3.63
CA PRO A 61 -0.42 2.77 2.81
C PRO A 61 -0.84 2.32 1.40
N ALA A 62 -1.85 3.00 0.85
CA ALA A 62 -2.29 2.75 -0.51
C ALA A 62 -1.19 3.06 -1.54
N ARG A 63 -1.31 2.46 -2.72
CA ARG A 63 -0.42 2.71 -3.85
C ARG A 63 -0.67 4.13 -4.37
N PRO A 64 0.36 5.01 -4.46
CA PRO A 64 0.19 6.31 -5.08
C PRO A 64 0.05 6.16 -6.60
N VAL A 65 -0.73 7.06 -7.22
CA VAL A 65 -0.71 7.28 -8.67
C VAL A 65 0.33 8.34 -8.96
N ALA A 66 1.33 8.00 -9.76
CA ALA A 66 2.46 8.87 -10.08
C ALA A 66 2.41 9.30 -11.55
N LYS A 67 3.07 10.42 -11.86
CA LYS A 67 3.35 10.93 -13.21
C LYS A 67 4.78 11.48 -13.26
N ALA A 68 5.38 11.46 -14.45
CA ALA A 68 6.67 12.09 -14.71
C ALA A 68 6.59 12.98 -15.95
N ALA A 69 7.20 14.16 -15.88
CA ALA A 69 7.26 15.10 -16.99
C ALA A 69 8.62 15.82 -17.01
N PRO A 70 9.21 16.07 -18.19
CA PRO A 70 10.36 16.96 -18.27
C PRO A 70 9.95 18.38 -17.86
N ILE A 71 10.85 19.10 -17.21
CA ILE A 71 10.69 20.53 -16.92
C ILE A 71 11.85 21.37 -17.46
N SER A 72 12.91 20.71 -17.93
CA SER A 72 13.98 21.31 -18.75
C SER A 72 14.73 20.20 -19.48
N LYS A 73 15.65 20.57 -20.39
CA LYS A 73 16.54 19.65 -21.14
C LYS A 73 17.37 18.71 -20.25
N LYS A 74 17.48 18.99 -18.94
CA LYS A 74 18.29 18.22 -17.99
C LYS A 74 17.54 17.85 -16.71
N SER A 75 16.22 18.02 -16.66
CA SER A 75 15.45 17.75 -15.44
C SER A 75 14.04 17.20 -15.66
N ILE A 76 13.65 16.28 -14.78
CA ILE A 76 12.33 15.62 -14.78
C ILE A 76 11.68 15.83 -13.42
N ARG A 77 10.43 16.29 -13.42
CA ARG A 77 9.57 16.31 -12.24
C ARG A 77 8.78 15.00 -12.17
N VAL A 78 8.88 14.32 -11.04
CA VAL A 78 8.02 13.20 -10.66
C VAL A 78 7.03 13.70 -9.62
N SER A 79 5.73 13.48 -9.82
CA SER A 79 4.67 13.91 -8.92
C SER A 79 3.66 12.80 -8.68
N TRP A 80 2.93 12.87 -7.57
CA TRP A 80 1.96 11.85 -7.21
C TRP A 80 0.84 12.39 -6.30
N ASN A 81 -0.29 11.67 -6.30
CA ASN A 81 -1.43 11.99 -5.45
C ASN A 81 -1.13 11.72 -3.97
N ALA A 82 -1.77 12.49 -3.09
CA ALA A 82 -1.67 12.28 -1.66
C ALA A 82 -2.25 10.91 -1.27
N VAL A 83 -1.52 10.17 -0.42
CA VAL A 83 -1.98 8.91 0.16
C VAL A 83 -2.37 9.14 1.61
N ARG A 84 -3.65 8.91 1.94
CA ARG A 84 -4.17 9.08 3.30
C ARG A 84 -3.33 8.28 4.31
N GLY A 85 -2.87 8.96 5.34
CA GLY A 85 -2.09 8.36 6.41
C GLY A 85 -0.61 8.11 6.09
N ALA A 86 -0.11 8.49 4.92
CA ALA A 86 1.32 8.43 4.63
C ALA A 86 2.10 9.42 5.52
N SER A 87 3.22 8.97 6.08
CA SER A 87 4.21 9.86 6.73
C SER A 87 5.17 10.48 5.73
N GLY A 88 5.22 9.92 4.51
CA GLY A 88 6.03 10.40 3.40
C GLY A 88 6.05 9.38 2.26
N TYR A 89 6.95 9.62 1.31
CA TYR A 89 7.08 8.85 0.09
C TYR A 89 8.53 8.48 -0.16
N GLU A 90 8.73 7.31 -0.77
CA GLU A 90 9.99 6.89 -1.35
C GLU A 90 9.86 6.97 -2.87
N VAL A 91 10.77 7.71 -3.50
CA VAL A 91 10.88 7.83 -4.95
C VAL A 91 12.12 7.07 -5.38
N CYS A 92 11.98 6.16 -6.34
CA CYS A 92 13.08 5.41 -6.91
C CYS A 92 13.25 5.76 -8.38
N ARG A 93 14.49 6.01 -8.82
CA ARG A 93 14.86 5.94 -10.24
C ARG A 93 15.19 4.49 -10.56
N THR A 94 14.65 3.96 -11.64
CA THR A 94 14.71 2.52 -11.94
C THR A 94 15.06 2.22 -13.39
N SER A 95 15.24 0.93 -13.69
CA SER A 95 15.16 0.39 -15.05
C SER A 95 13.73 0.49 -15.60
N LYS A 96 13.55 0.23 -16.91
CA LYS A 96 12.24 0.19 -17.60
C LYS A 96 11.26 -0.78 -16.95
N SER A 97 11.72 -1.96 -16.55
CA SER A 97 10.90 -2.97 -15.87
C SER A 97 10.60 -2.61 -14.40
N GLY A 98 11.33 -1.63 -13.84
CA GLY A 98 11.25 -1.29 -12.43
C GLY A 98 11.97 -2.27 -11.50
N ALA A 99 12.62 -3.31 -12.03
CA ALA A 99 13.33 -4.33 -11.25
C ALA A 99 14.58 -3.75 -10.58
N THR A 100 15.42 -3.05 -11.34
CA THR A 100 16.66 -2.43 -10.85
C THR A 100 16.39 -1.03 -10.33
N VAL A 101 16.93 -0.70 -9.17
CA VAL A 101 16.86 0.65 -8.58
C VAL A 101 18.23 1.30 -8.67
N TYR A 102 18.32 2.41 -9.40
CA TYR A 102 19.55 3.18 -9.59
C TYR A 102 19.74 4.32 -8.59
N GLY A 103 18.74 4.57 -7.74
CA GLY A 103 18.75 5.65 -6.76
C GLY A 103 17.41 5.77 -6.05
N ARG A 104 17.43 6.19 -4.79
CA ARG A 104 16.23 6.37 -3.96
C ARG A 104 16.34 7.64 -3.12
N ILE A 105 15.22 8.32 -2.95
CA ILE A 105 15.08 9.47 -2.03
C ILE A 105 13.81 9.32 -1.22
N PHE A 106 13.80 9.89 -0.02
CA PHE A 106 12.62 9.98 0.83
C PHE A 106 12.21 11.43 0.97
N THR A 107 10.92 11.72 0.80
CA THR A 107 10.39 13.08 0.93
C THR A 107 9.01 13.06 1.57
N ARG A 108 8.62 14.17 2.19
CA ARG A 108 7.24 14.42 2.63
C ARG A 108 6.43 15.16 1.57
N SER A 109 7.12 15.77 0.60
CA SER A 109 6.49 16.46 -0.53
C SER A 109 5.78 15.47 -1.45
N ARG A 110 4.89 16.00 -2.30
CA ARG A 110 4.13 15.24 -3.31
C ARG A 110 4.80 15.24 -4.69
N SER A 111 6.03 15.75 -4.74
CA SER A 111 6.83 15.84 -5.94
C SER A 111 8.32 15.78 -5.61
N TYR A 112 9.09 15.37 -6.60
CA TYR A 112 10.55 15.37 -6.60
C TYR A 112 11.06 15.82 -7.97
N VAL A 113 12.09 16.65 -8.00
CA VAL A 113 12.75 17.08 -9.25
C VAL A 113 14.09 16.37 -9.35
N ASN A 114 14.26 15.56 -10.39
CA ASN A 114 15.52 14.92 -10.70
C ASN A 114 16.31 15.79 -11.69
N THR A 115 17.38 16.44 -11.23
CA THR A 115 18.21 17.35 -12.01
C THR A 115 19.52 16.69 -12.50
N GLY A 116 20.27 17.41 -13.33
CA GLY A 116 21.59 16.98 -13.81
C GLY A 116 21.55 15.70 -14.64
N ARG A 117 20.47 15.50 -15.40
CA ARG A 117 20.30 14.33 -16.27
C ARG A 117 20.79 14.63 -17.69
N ARG A 118 21.22 13.59 -18.41
CA ARG A 118 21.67 13.70 -19.80
C ARG A 118 20.48 14.06 -20.68
N THR A 119 20.61 15.05 -21.55
CA THR A 119 19.57 15.48 -22.49
C THR A 119 19.15 14.34 -23.43
N GLY A 120 17.88 14.27 -23.80
CA GLY A 120 17.37 13.29 -24.74
C GLY A 120 17.32 11.86 -24.20
N THR A 121 17.49 11.66 -22.89
CA THR A 121 17.54 10.33 -22.28
C THR A 121 16.23 10.02 -21.55
N THR A 122 15.68 8.83 -21.76
CA THR A 122 14.47 8.39 -21.04
C THR A 122 14.84 7.86 -19.67
N TYR A 123 14.23 8.41 -18.62
CA TYR A 123 14.38 7.95 -17.25
C TYR A 123 13.06 7.38 -16.72
N TYR A 124 13.18 6.36 -15.87
CA TYR A 124 12.04 5.64 -15.28
C TYR A 124 12.02 5.81 -13.77
N TYR A 125 10.81 5.92 -13.21
CA TYR A 125 10.60 6.15 -11.79
C TYR A 125 9.42 5.34 -11.26
N LYS A 126 9.49 5.00 -9.98
CA LYS A 126 8.36 4.46 -9.22
C LYS A 126 8.33 5.11 -7.84
N VAL A 127 7.12 5.28 -7.29
CA VAL A 127 6.90 5.94 -6.00
C VAL A 127 6.09 5.03 -5.10
N ARG A 128 6.41 4.95 -3.81
CA ARG A 128 5.53 4.32 -2.81
C ARG A 128 5.35 5.22 -1.60
N ALA A 129 4.15 5.19 -1.02
CA ALA A 129 3.90 5.79 0.27
C ALA A 129 4.44 4.90 1.40
N TYR A 130 4.90 5.51 2.48
CA TYR A 130 5.22 4.81 3.72
C TYR A 130 4.56 5.50 4.91
N ARG A 131 4.31 4.75 5.98
CA ARG A 131 3.94 5.28 7.29
C ARG A 131 5.02 4.91 8.29
N LYS A 132 5.43 5.87 9.14
CA LYS A 132 6.28 5.56 10.30
C LYS A 132 5.40 4.98 11.41
N VAL A 133 5.76 3.80 11.89
CA VAL A 133 5.12 3.10 13.01
C VAL A 133 6.24 2.62 13.91
N ASP A 134 6.25 3.09 15.17
CA ASP A 134 7.26 2.72 16.16
C ASP A 134 8.70 2.90 15.61
N GLY A 135 8.95 4.07 15.00
CA GLY A 135 10.24 4.42 14.35
C GLY A 135 10.52 3.74 13.01
N LYS A 136 9.80 2.67 12.65
CA LYS A 136 10.03 1.87 11.43
C LYS A 136 9.12 2.31 10.27
N ARG A 137 9.64 2.29 9.04
CA ARG A 137 8.84 2.58 7.83
C ARG A 137 8.07 1.33 7.40
N VAL A 138 6.75 1.45 7.37
CA VAL A 138 5.84 0.45 6.78
C VAL A 138 5.44 0.96 5.40
N CYS A 139 5.99 0.32 4.37
CA CYS A 139 5.81 0.74 2.99
C CYS A 139 4.59 0.07 2.33
N GLY A 140 3.87 0.85 1.53
CA GLY A 140 2.87 0.36 0.60
C GLY A 140 3.47 -0.21 -0.69
N ARG A 141 2.61 -0.59 -1.64
CA ARG A 141 3.04 -1.01 -2.98
C ARG A 141 3.56 0.20 -3.77
N PHE A 142 4.55 -0.04 -4.63
CA PHE A 142 5.01 0.95 -5.61
C PHE A 142 3.92 1.25 -6.64
N SER A 143 3.91 2.50 -7.12
CA SER A 143 3.15 2.99 -8.28
C SER A 143 3.45 2.16 -9.53
N ALA A 144 2.77 2.45 -10.64
CA ALA A 144 3.27 1.99 -11.93
C ALA A 144 4.63 2.67 -12.19
N VAL A 145 5.47 2.03 -13.00
CA VAL A 145 6.67 2.70 -13.49
C VAL A 145 6.22 3.81 -14.44
N VAL A 146 6.61 5.04 -14.13
CA VAL A 146 6.41 6.21 -14.99
C VAL A 146 7.72 6.58 -15.65
N LYS A 147 7.66 7.23 -16.81
CA LYS A 147 8.84 7.62 -17.56
C LYS A 147 8.69 9.02 -18.12
N ALA A 148 9.83 9.67 -18.33
CA ALA A 148 9.93 10.92 -19.08
C ALA A 148 11.29 10.99 -19.77
N LYS A 149 11.34 11.62 -20.93
CA LYS A 149 12.57 11.94 -21.65
C LYS A 149 12.95 13.38 -21.30
N THR A 150 14.21 13.59 -20.94
CA THR A 150 14.80 14.93 -20.74
C THR A 150 14.96 15.68 -22.05
#